data_AF-A0A6G5RTX7-F1
#
_entry.id   AF-A0A6G5RTX7-F1
#
_cell.length_a   1.000
_cell.length_b   1.000
_cell.length_c   1.000
_cell.angle_alpha   90.00
_cell.angle_beta   90.00
_cell.angle_gamma   90.00
#
_symmetry.space_group_name_H-M   'P 1'
#
loop_
_entity.id
_entity.type
_entity.pdbx_description
1 polymer ?
#
loop_
_entity_poly.entity_id
_entity_poly.type
_entity_poly.pdbx_seq_one_letter_code
_entity_poly.pdbx_strand_id
1 'polypeptide(L)' 'MEDASMTSENVFGSEAVEAVRAKAVDDQLIDELVGRAQAEGLQLTGEGGLLQQLTKRLLESARQG' A
#
# COMPACT_ATOMS: atom_id res chain seq x y z
N MET A 1 0.34 28.65 -42.68
CA MET A 1 -0.17 27.28 -42.57
C MET A 1 1.02 26.47 -42.08
N GLU A 2 1.22 26.44 -40.77
CA GLU A 2 2.29 25.64 -40.15
C GLU A 2 1.62 24.63 -39.23
N ASP A 3 2.12 23.42 -39.36
CA ASP A 3 1.57 22.13 -39.01
C ASP A 3 0.94 22.02 -37.62
N ALA A 4 -0.32 21.60 -37.62
CA ALA A 4 -0.89 20.84 -36.52
C ALA A 4 -0.37 19.40 -36.61
N SER A 5 0.57 19.01 -35.74
CA SER A 5 0.74 17.65 -35.23
C SER A 5 2.01 17.55 -34.40
N MET A 6 1.87 17.71 -33.08
CA MET A 6 2.71 16.97 -32.14
C MET A 6 1.77 16.09 -31.37
N THR A 7 1.84 14.81 -31.70
CA THR A 7 1.04 13.73 -31.15
C THR A 7 1.18 13.72 -29.63
N SER A 8 0.02 13.74 -28.96
CA SER A 8 -0.12 13.35 -27.56
C SER A 8 0.25 11.88 -27.41
N GLU A 9 1.55 11.58 -27.31
CA GLU A 9 2.05 10.25 -27.02
C GLU A 9 3.06 10.34 -25.88
N ASN A 10 2.57 10.56 -24.65
CA ASN A 10 3.04 9.79 -23.48
C ASN A 10 2.34 10.19 -22.17
N VAL A 11 1.01 10.04 -22.11
CA VAL A 11 0.27 10.05 -20.83
C VAL A 11 -0.12 8.62 -20.38
N PHE A 12 0.25 7.58 -21.14
CA PHE A 12 -0.10 6.19 -20.79
C PHE A 12 1.07 5.37 -20.22
N GLY A 13 2.30 5.90 -20.25
CA GLY A 13 3.49 5.19 -19.75
C GLY A 13 3.76 5.39 -18.25
N SER A 14 3.18 6.43 -17.63
CA SER A 14 3.48 6.79 -16.22
C SER A 14 2.62 6.06 -15.19
N GLU A 15 1.39 5.66 -15.54
CA GLU A 15 0.49 4.96 -14.61
C GLU A 15 0.89 3.50 -14.42
N ALA A 16 1.38 2.85 -15.49
CA ALA A 16 1.80 1.45 -15.44
C ALA A 16 3.11 1.24 -14.68
N VAL A 17 4.06 2.19 -14.75
CA VAL A 17 5.31 2.13 -13.99
C VAL A 17 5.13 2.44 -12.50
N GLU A 18 4.13 3.26 -12.13
CA GLU A 18 3.73 3.44 -10.73
C GLU A 18 2.96 2.24 -10.17
N ALA A 19 2.11 1.58 -10.98
CA ALA A 19 1.48 0.32 -10.59
C ALA A 19 2.50 -0.82 -10.35
N VAL A 20 3.66 -0.77 -11.01
CA VAL A 20 4.76 -1.75 -10.89
C VAL A 20 5.72 -1.42 -9.73
N ARG A 21 5.61 -0.24 -9.09
CA ARG A 21 6.13 -0.10 -7.72
C ARG A 21 5.20 -0.91 -6.81
N ALA A 22 5.44 -2.22 -6.76
CA ALA A 22 4.70 -3.16 -5.94
C ALA A 22 4.52 -2.55 -4.55
N LYS A 23 3.28 -2.21 -4.21
CA LYS A 23 2.89 -1.77 -2.89
C LYS A 23 3.35 -2.88 -1.95
N ALA A 24 4.32 -2.60 -1.07
CA ALA A 24 4.86 -3.61 -0.15
C ALA A 24 3.77 -4.24 0.74
N VAL A 25 2.65 -3.53 0.86
CA VAL A 25 1.38 -4.01 1.40
C VAL A 25 0.30 -3.60 0.40
N ASP A 26 -0.43 -4.56 -0.16
CA ASP A 26 -1.58 -4.31 -1.03
C ASP A 26 -2.86 -4.02 -0.24
N ASP A 27 -3.86 -3.43 -0.93
CA ASP A 27 -5.09 -2.99 -0.28
C ASP A 27 -5.99 -4.16 0.16
N GLN A 28 -5.93 -5.32 -0.53
CA GLN A 28 -6.68 -6.51 -0.14
C GLN A 28 -6.16 -7.07 1.18
N LEU A 29 -4.84 -7.11 1.38
CA LEU A 29 -4.23 -7.53 2.63
C LEU A 29 -4.60 -6.58 3.78
N ILE A 30 -4.70 -5.27 3.52
CA ILE A 30 -5.16 -4.31 4.53
C ILE A 30 -6.61 -4.63 4.93
N ASP A 31 -7.50 -4.86 3.97
CA ASP A 31 -8.89 -5.20 4.24
C ASP A 31 -9.03 -6.51 5.03
N GLU A 32 -8.24 -7.53 4.70
CA GLU A 32 -8.22 -8.79 5.45
C GLU A 32 -7.74 -8.60 6.89
N LEU A 33 -6.68 -7.82 7.11
CA LEU A 33 -6.14 -7.55 8.45
C LEU A 33 -7.15 -6.77 9.31
N VAL A 34 -7.81 -5.76 8.72
CA VAL A 34 -8.87 -4.99 9.36
C VAL A 34 -10.06 -5.88 9.71
N GLY A 35 -10.53 -6.69 8.77
CA GLY A 35 -11.66 -7.61 8.99
C GLY A 35 -11.40 -8.62 10.10
N ARG A 36 -10.18 -9.19 10.15
CA ARG A 36 -9.79 -10.11 11.23
C ARG A 36 -9.73 -9.42 12.60
N ALA A 37 -9.11 -8.24 12.67
CA ALA A 37 -9.07 -7.47 13.91
C ALA A 37 -10.48 -7.12 14.43
N GLN A 38 -11.38 -6.71 13.54
CA GLN A 38 -12.77 -6.44 13.89
C GLN A 38 -13.52 -7.69 14.38
N ALA A 39 -13.32 -8.84 13.73
CA ALA A 39 -13.91 -10.11 14.13
C ALA A 39 -13.43 -10.57 15.53
N GLU A 40 -12.20 -10.23 15.89
CA GLU A 40 -11.61 -10.52 17.20
C GLU A 40 -11.89 -9.43 18.26
N GLY A 41 -12.61 -8.36 17.90
CA GLY A 41 -12.86 -7.22 18.79
C GLY A 41 -11.61 -6.39 19.10
N LEU A 42 -10.55 -6.54 18.30
CA LEU A 42 -9.30 -5.83 18.42
C LEU A 42 -9.44 -4.41 17.86
N GLN A 43 -8.97 -3.41 18.62
CA GLN A 43 -8.91 -2.04 18.13
C GLN A 43 -7.88 -1.90 16.99
N LEU A 44 -8.19 -1.10 15.97
CA LEU A 44 -7.26 -0.89 14.85
C LEU A 44 -6.05 -0.03 15.26
N THR A 45 -6.26 0.89 16.20
CA THR A 45 -5.28 1.86 16.69
C THR A 45 -5.34 1.94 18.21
N GLY A 46 -4.33 2.57 18.84
CA GLY A 46 -4.24 2.69 20.30
C GLY A 46 -3.39 1.58 20.92
N GLU A 47 -3.30 1.59 22.24
CA GLU A 47 -2.49 0.61 22.98
C GLU A 47 -3.09 -0.80 22.84
N GLY A 48 -2.24 -1.76 22.49
CA GLY A 48 -2.64 -3.13 22.19
C GLY A 48 -3.32 -3.31 20.82
N GLY A 49 -3.56 -2.24 20.05
CA GLY A 49 -4.26 -2.30 18.77
C GLY A 49 -3.45 -2.94 17.63
N LEU A 50 -4.14 -3.32 16.55
CA LEU A 50 -3.57 -3.98 15.38
C LEU A 50 -2.34 -3.25 14.82
N LEU A 51 -2.44 -1.93 14.60
CA LEU A 51 -1.34 -1.15 14.04
C LEU A 51 -0.09 -1.18 14.94
N GLN A 52 -0.27 -1.13 16.27
CA GLN A 52 0.86 -1.21 17.20
C GLN A 52 1.52 -2.58 17.16
N GLN A 53 0.74 -3.66 17.13
CA GLN A 53 1.26 -5.02 17.04
C GLN A 53 2.04 -5.26 15.74
N LEU A 54 1.49 -4.80 14.60
CA LEU A 54 2.15 -4.89 13.30
C LEU A 54 3.44 -4.08 13.26
N THR A 55 3.41 -2.84 13.76
CA THR A 55 4.61 -1.98 13.81
C THR A 55 5.70 -2.61 14.68
N LYS A 56 5.33 -3.15 15.84
CA LYS A 56 6.27 -3.85 16.72
C LYS A 56 6.95 -5.02 16.00
N ARG A 57 6.14 -5.90 15.39
CA ARG A 57 6.66 -7.06 14.66
C ARG A 57 7.55 -6.65 13.49
N LEU A 58 7.19 -5.60 12.76
CA LEU A 58 7.98 -5.06 11.66
C LEU A 58 9.35 -4.55 12.14
N LEU A 59 9.39 -3.80 13.25
CA LEU A 59 10.63 -3.33 13.86
C LEU A 59 11.51 -4.49 14.35
N GLU A 60 10.91 -5.51 14.95
CA GLU A 60 11.63 -6.71 15.37
C GLU A 60 12.21 -7.48 14.18
N SER A 61 11.43 -7.66 13.10
CA SER A 61 11.90 -8.29 11.87
C SER A 61 13.04 -7.52 11.21
N ALA A 62 12.96 -6.18 11.19
CA ALA A 62 14.04 -5.34 10.64
C ALA A 62 15.37 -5.48 11.39
N ARG A 63 15.36 -5.94 12.65
CA ARG A 63 16.57 -6.18 13.45
C ARG A 63 17.13 -7.59 13.29
N GLN A 64 16.35 -8.52 12.74
CA GLN A 64 16.75 -9.91 12.49
C GLN A 64 17.27 -10.12 11.06
N GLY A 65 17.07 -9.13 10.18
CA GLY A 65 17.57 -9.11 8.80
C GLY A 65 18.94 -8.46 8.64
#